data_AF-A0A8H7M0M1-F1
#
_entry.id   AF-A0A8H7M0M1-F1
#
_cell.length_a   1.000
_cell.length_b   1.000
_cell.length_c   1.000
_cell.angle_alpha   90.00
_cell.angle_beta   90.00
_cell.angle_gamma   90.00
#
_symmetry.space_group_name_H-M   'P 1'
#
loop_
_entity.id
_entity.type
_entity.pdbx_description
1 polymer ?
#
loop_
_entity_poly.entity_id
_entity_poly.type
_entity_poly.pdbx_seq_one_letter_code
_entity_poly.pdbx_strand_id
1 'polypeptide(L)'
;MLPDPVFANIAIVTPEKEIQRLIEAALDQDKSLEEILQFLQNESKAPPSIKRAFKDYQMEAGLLFYQGRIVVPDVGTLRTDLLRIFHDSPWQVTREDNGH
;
A
#
# COMPACT_ATOMS: atom_id res chain seq x y z
N MET A 1 32.59 11.53 29.02
CA MET A 1 32.53 11.15 27.59
C MET A 1 31.30 10.27 27.44
N LEU A 2 30.31 10.72 26.68
CA LEU A 2 29.21 9.87 26.22
C LEU A 2 29.71 9.11 24.97
N PRO A 3 29.29 7.86 24.74
CA PRO A 3 29.66 7.17 23.50
C PRO A 3 29.05 7.92 22.31
N ASP A 4 29.78 7.93 21.19
CA ASP A 4 29.28 8.51 19.95
C ASP A 4 27.90 7.93 19.65
N PRO A 5 26.88 8.77 19.39
CA PRO A 5 25.65 8.25 18.88
C PRO A 5 25.95 7.72 17.49
N VAL A 6 26.09 6.40 17.39
CA VAL A 6 26.00 5.68 16.12
C VAL A 6 24.55 5.84 15.67
N PHE A 7 24.22 7.02 15.15
CA PHE A 7 23.05 7.21 14.34
C PHE A 7 23.29 6.36 13.10
N ALA A 8 22.88 5.10 13.21
CA ALA A 8 22.61 4.24 12.09
C ALA A 8 21.43 4.84 11.31
N ASN A 9 21.67 5.98 10.66
CA ASN A 9 20.91 6.45 9.52
C ASN A 9 21.26 5.51 8.36
N ILE A 10 20.88 4.24 8.50
CA ILE A 10 20.85 3.30 7.40
C ILE A 10 19.62 3.72 6.57
N ALA A 11 19.86 4.66 5.66
CA ALA A 11 19.01 4.98 4.51
C ALA A 11 17.50 4.75 4.72
N ILE A 12 16.83 5.73 5.35
CA ILE A 12 15.37 5.86 5.38
C ILE A 12 14.91 6.34 3.99
N VAL A 13 15.09 5.50 2.98
CA VAL A 13 14.60 5.66 1.59
C VAL A 13 14.42 4.23 1.08
N THR A 14 13.23 3.63 1.01
CA THR A 14 11.88 4.19 0.96
C THR A 14 10.93 3.12 1.53
N PRO A 15 10.46 3.24 2.78
CA PRO A 15 9.45 2.35 3.34
C PRO A 15 8.29 2.12 2.36
N GLU A 16 7.90 3.18 1.64
CA GLU A 16 6.83 3.17 0.64
C GLU A 16 7.07 2.21 -0.53
N LYS A 17 8.28 2.15 -1.10
CA LYS A 17 8.58 1.25 -2.23
C LYS A 17 8.58 -0.22 -1.80
N GLU A 18 9.04 -0.48 -0.59
CA GLU A 18 9.03 -1.84 -0.04
C GLU A 18 7.60 -2.26 0.32
N ILE A 19 6.82 -1.36 0.91
CA ILE A 19 5.38 -1.55 1.16
C ILE A 19 4.66 -1.85 -0.14
N GLN A 20 4.93 -1.08 -1.21
CA GLN A 20 4.36 -1.33 -2.52
C GLN A 20 4.69 -2.74 -3.02
N ARG A 21 5.96 -3.14 -3.00
CA ARG A 21 6.38 -4.50 -3.43
C ARG A 21 5.69 -5.61 -2.63
N LEU A 22 5.56 -5.43 -1.32
CA LEU A 22 4.88 -6.39 -0.46
C LEU A 22 3.39 -6.52 -0.80
N ILE A 23 2.72 -5.40 -1.07
CA ILE A 23 1.32 -5.39 -1.51
C ILE A 23 1.18 -6.05 -2.89
N GLU A 24 2.03 -5.69 -3.85
CA GLU A 24 2.05 -6.27 -5.19
C GLU A 24 2.20 -7.79 -5.15
N ALA A 25 3.19 -8.29 -4.41
CA ALA A 25 3.46 -9.72 -4.26
C ALA A 25 2.37 -10.48 -3.48
N ALA A 26 1.48 -9.76 -2.80
CA ALA A 26 0.40 -10.33 -1.99
C ALA A 26 -0.95 -10.35 -2.71
N LEU A 27 -1.12 -9.56 -3.78
CA LEU A 27 -2.40 -9.42 -4.49
C LEU A 27 -2.89 -10.74 -5.09
N ASP A 28 -1.99 -11.52 -5.68
CA ASP A 28 -2.30 -12.82 -6.30
C ASP A 28 -2.51 -13.95 -5.28
N GLN A 29 -2.12 -13.73 -4.02
CA GLN A 29 -2.31 -14.69 -2.94
C GLN A 29 -3.69 -14.56 -2.27
N ASP A 30 -4.34 -13.40 -2.40
CA ASP A 30 -5.68 -13.17 -1.84
C ASP A 30 -6.77 -13.65 -2.80
N LYS A 31 -7.31 -14.84 -2.51
CA LYS A 31 -8.39 -15.45 -3.29
C LYS A 31 -9.66 -14.59 -3.37
N SER A 32 -9.89 -13.69 -2.42
CA SER A 32 -11.05 -12.80 -2.47
C SER A 32 -10.93 -11.74 -3.57
N LEU A 33 -9.70 -11.46 -4.01
CA LEU A 33 -9.40 -10.47 -5.06
C LEU A 33 -9.30 -11.11 -6.46
N GLU A 34 -9.25 -12.43 -6.56
CA GLU A 34 -9.05 -13.15 -7.83
C GLU A 34 -10.04 -12.71 -8.91
N GLU A 35 -11.32 -12.61 -8.55
CA GLU A 35 -12.40 -12.24 -9.49
C GLU A 35 -12.21 -10.82 -10.05
N ILE A 36 -11.80 -9.88 -9.20
CA ILE A 36 -11.53 -8.48 -9.57
C ILE A 36 -10.27 -8.40 -10.43
N LEU A 37 -9.21 -9.12 -10.06
CA LEU A 37 -7.95 -9.15 -10.83
C LEU A 37 -8.15 -9.74 -12.22
N GLN A 38 -8.93 -10.82 -12.35
CA GLN A 38 -9.28 -11.41 -13.64
C GLN A 38 -10.16 -10.47 -14.48
N PHE A 39 -11.11 -9.78 -13.85
CA PHE A 39 -11.93 -8.76 -14.51
C PHE A 39 -11.05 -7.65 -15.08
N LEU A 40 -10.14 -7.06 -14.30
CA LEU A 40 -9.30 -5.95 -14.74
C LEU A 40 -8.36 -6.35 -15.88
N GLN A 41 -7.87 -7.59 -15.92
CA GLN A 41 -7.09 -8.11 -17.05
C GLN A 41 -7.90 -8.25 -18.35
N ASN A 42 -9.21 -8.47 -18.25
CA ASN A 42 -10.10 -8.73 -19.38
C ASN A 42 -11.22 -7.70 -19.52
N GLU A 43 -11.03 -6.50 -18.96
CA GLU A 43 -12.10 -5.52 -18.79
C GLU A 43 -12.80 -5.21 -20.12
N SER A 44 -12.02 -5.06 -21.21
CA SER A 44 -12.57 -4.79 -22.55
C SER A 44 -13.63 -5.82 -22.98
N LYS A 45 -13.45 -7.08 -22.62
CA LYS A 45 -14.31 -8.23 -22.97
C LYS A 45 -15.41 -8.51 -21.93
N ALA A 46 -15.39 -7.85 -20.77
CA ALA A 46 -16.32 -8.12 -19.70
C ALA A 46 -17.76 -7.65 -20.04
N PRO A 47 -18.80 -8.40 -19.63
CA PRO A 47 -20.20 -7.98 -19.78
C PRO A 47 -20.50 -6.64 -19.09
N PRO A 48 -21.48 -5.85 -19.56
CA PRO A 48 -21.84 -4.56 -18.96
C PRO A 48 -22.23 -4.63 -17.48
N SER A 49 -22.83 -5.74 -17.03
CA SER A 49 -23.19 -5.96 -15.63
C SER A 49 -21.94 -6.06 -14.74
N ILE A 50 -20.93 -6.81 -15.18
CA ILE A 50 -19.67 -7.00 -14.48
C ILE A 50 -18.87 -5.69 -14.44
N LYS A 51 -18.83 -4.96 -15.57
CA LYS A 51 -18.21 -3.62 -15.63
C LYS A 51 -18.82 -2.65 -14.62
N ARG A 52 -20.14 -2.68 -14.42
CA ARG A 52 -20.82 -1.84 -13.43
C ARG A 52 -20.52 -2.27 -11.99
N ALA A 53 -20.37 -3.57 -11.73
CA ALA A 53 -20.07 -4.09 -10.40
C ALA A 53 -18.67 -3.69 -9.93
N PHE A 54 -17.69 -3.66 -10.83
CA PHE A 54 -16.29 -3.39 -10.51
C PHE A 54 -15.79 -2.01 -10.98
N LYS A 55 -16.69 -1.10 -11.36
CA LYS A 55 -16.36 0.23 -11.91
C LYS A 55 -15.45 1.09 -11.03
N ASP A 56 -15.48 0.85 -9.71
CA ASP A 56 -14.75 1.64 -8.72
C ASP A 56 -13.36 1.04 -8.42
N TYR A 57 -13.03 -0.09 -9.08
CA TYR A 57 -11.73 -0.73 -9.01
C TYR A 57 -10.85 -0.37 -10.21
N GLN A 58 -9.56 -0.18 -9.96
CA GLN A 58 -8.58 0.11 -11.00
C GLN A 58 -7.20 -0.45 -10.64
N MET A 59 -6.42 -0.84 -11.66
CA MET A 59 -5.01 -1.21 -11.50
C MET A 59 -4.12 -0.05 -11.94
N GLU A 60 -3.19 0.38 -11.08
CA GLU A 60 -2.19 1.39 -11.40
C GLU A 60 -0.84 1.02 -10.79
N ALA A 61 0.23 1.06 -11.59
CA ALA A 61 1.59 0.76 -11.14
C ALA A 61 1.75 -0.56 -10.33
N GLY A 62 0.97 -1.59 -10.68
CA GLY A 62 1.00 -2.89 -9.99
C GLY A 62 0.08 -2.99 -8.76
N LEU A 63 -0.52 -1.87 -8.33
CA LEU A 63 -1.40 -1.81 -7.18
C LEU A 63 -2.88 -1.81 -7.58
N LEU A 64 -3.69 -2.47 -6.76
CA LEU A 64 -5.15 -2.42 -6.86
C LEU A 64 -5.69 -1.26 -6.04
N PHE A 65 -6.57 -0.46 -6.64
CA PHE A 65 -7.27 0.62 -5.98
C PHE A 65 -8.77 0.37 -5.95
N TYR A 66 -9.41 0.83 -4.88
CA TYR A 66 -10.85 0.95 -4.75
C TYR A 66 -11.19 2.39 -4.33
N GLN A 67 -11.95 3.11 -5.15
CA GLN A 67 -12.32 4.52 -4.89
C GLN A 67 -11.10 5.42 -4.59
N GLY A 68 -10.00 5.23 -5.34
CA GLY A 68 -8.76 5.99 -5.17
C GLY A 68 -7.91 5.61 -3.95
N ARG A 69 -8.26 4.54 -3.23
CA ARG A 69 -7.49 4.02 -2.08
C ARG A 69 -6.86 2.68 -2.43
N ILE A 70 -5.62 2.48 -1.99
CA ILE A 70 -4.93 1.20 -2.17
C ILE A 70 -5.68 0.10 -1.40
N VAL A 71 -5.99 -0.99 -2.09
CA VAL A 71 -6.53 -2.20 -1.48
C VAL A 71 -5.36 -3.00 -0.93
N VAL A 72 -5.38 -3.26 0.38
CA VAL A 72 -4.39 -4.11 1.04
C VAL A 72 -4.94 -5.54 1.11
N PRO A 73 -4.27 -6.51 0.44
CA PRO A 73 -4.65 -7.93 0.49
C PRO A 73 -4.73 -8.47 1.92
N ASP A 74 -5.68 -9.36 2.17
CA ASP A 74 -5.86 -10.03 3.46
C ASP A 74 -5.04 -11.32 3.53
N VAL A 75 -3.71 -11.19 3.47
CA VAL A 75 -2.80 -12.34 3.50
C VAL A 75 -1.77 -12.22 4.62
N GLY A 76 -1.63 -13.30 5.38
CA GLY A 76 -0.65 -13.42 6.47
C GLY A 76 -0.76 -12.27 7.48
N THR A 77 0.36 -11.59 7.72
CA THR A 77 0.46 -10.47 8.66
C THR A 77 0.51 -9.10 7.99
N LEU A 78 0.37 -9.02 6.66
CA LEU A 78 0.63 -7.80 5.88
C LEU A 78 -0.10 -6.56 6.42
N ARG A 79 -1.42 -6.67 6.66
CA ARG A 79 -2.22 -5.58 7.23
C ARG A 79 -1.71 -5.13 8.60
N THR A 80 -1.40 -6.07 9.46
CA THR A 80 -0.88 -5.81 10.82
C THR A 80 0.51 -5.21 10.79
N ASP A 81 1.38 -5.67 9.88
CA ASP A 81 2.73 -5.15 9.70
C ASP A 81 2.70 -3.70 9.19
N LEU A 82 1.83 -3.40 8.22
CA LEU A 82 1.59 -2.04 7.77
C LEU A 82 1.08 -1.15 8.90
N LEU A 83 0.07 -1.62 9.64
CA LEU A 83 -0.45 -0.89 10.80
C LEU A 83 0.63 -0.58 11.81
N ARG A 84 1.50 -1.53 12.15
CA ARG A 84 2.61 -1.33 13.09
C ARG A 84 3.59 -0.25 12.60
N ILE A 85 3.98 -0.28 11.33
CA ILE A 85 4.91 0.71 10.75
C ILE A 85 4.36 2.14 10.88
N PHE A 86 3.06 2.33 10.58
CA PHE A 86 2.45 3.66 10.59
C PHE A 86 1.91 4.09 11.97
N HIS A 87 1.57 3.14 12.84
CA HIS A 87 1.07 3.44 14.19
C HIS A 87 2.20 3.77 15.17
N ASP A 88 3.36 3.11 15.05
CA ASP A 88 4.52 3.34 15.92
C ASP A 88 5.38 4.53 15.46
N SER A 89 4.99 5.21 14.37
CA SER A 89 5.61 6.46 13.97
C SER A 89 5.11 7.59 14.88
N PRO A 90 5.92 8.13 15.82
CA PRO A 90 5.54 9.35 16.51
C PRO A 90 5.39 10.40 15.43
N TRP A 91 4.17 10.91 15.25
CA TRP A 91 3.85 12.02 14.34
C TRP A 91 4.96 13.06 14.41
N GLN A 92 5.86 13.08 13.42
CA GLN A 92 6.85 14.12 13.30
C GLN A 92 6.08 15.36 12.84
N VAL A 93 5.51 16.07 13.81
CA VAL A 93 5.12 17.46 13.62
C VAL A 93 6.43 18.18 13.32
N THR A 94 6.75 18.32 12.04
CA THR A 94 7.61 19.39 11.58
C THR A 94 6.88 20.68 11.93
N ARG A 95 7.10 21.19 13.15
CA ARG A 95 6.95 22.61 13.41
C ARG A 95 8.00 23.27 12.54
N GLU A 96 7.59 23.65 11.33
CA GLU A 96 8.25 24.72 10.61
C GLU A 96 8.23 25.92 11.54
N ASP A 97 9.41 26.21 12.08
CA ASP A 97 9.70 27.42 12.80
C ASP A 97 9.53 28.58 11.82
N ASN A 98 8.34 29.16 11.81
CA ASN A 98 8.02 30.39 11.10
C ASN A 98 7.63 31.45 12.14
N GLY A 99 8.67 32.03 12.74
CA GLY A 99 8.81 33.45 13.06
C GLY A 99 7.77 34.12 13.96
N HIS A 100 8.24 34.68 15.08
CA HIS A 100 8.34 36.13 15.29
C HIS A 100 9.41 36.44 16.35
#